data_AF-A0A971RT43-F1
#
_entry.id   AF-A0A971RT43-F1
#
_cell.length_a   1.000
_cell.length_b   1.000
_cell.length_c   1.000
_cell.angle_alpha   90.00
_cell.angle_beta   90.00
_cell.angle_gamma   90.00
#
_symmetry.space_group_name_H-M   'P 1'
#
loop_
_entity.id
_entity.type
_entity.pdbx_description
1 polymer ?
#
loop_
_entity_poly.entity_id
_entity_poly.type
_entity_poly.pdbx_seq_one_letter_code
_entity_poly.pdbx_strand_id
1 'polypeptide(L)'
;MKVIDYILMNEKRYDEVIGYINEQTSQRFRYLNLFDDIANAILVKLIKSPASTDLMEIPADFINSVFPKAVENVFNYYHRISFQFCHAKTQDYDLSEDISQEAIKQLLSSKHRINDVYAWLRQVTYNLLCKHYKLQTKENDIFNLLCIEAAYIQNVMASGNTVDIEGLNPIIKKELLSSKEYSDYEAALSFDNLHDYAVSLNVSRKGAQKRKNRVIRNLRSKILLATGWQAGHEILNYKQYDAIQKFIRELLKIGRSDKDIKQRNKIYPSLVQVMNGIDRIDDWGITMVDNHRFRLHIFHIAQDKQPISATFFIVLNERNHIFVESCKKNEILKAHQIPANLHIHKEMGKSLWTYEEIIFLINA
;
A
#
# COMPACT_ATOMS: atom_id res chain seq x y z
N MET A 1 24.76 32.90 51.73
CA MET A 1 23.45 32.21 51.58
C MET A 1 22.45 33.25 51.10
N LYS A 2 21.95 33.16 49.86
CA LYS A 2 20.83 34.01 49.42
C LYS A 2 19.56 33.40 50.02
N VAL A 3 18.91 34.11 50.94
CA VAL A 3 17.56 33.78 51.38
C VAL A 3 16.66 34.03 50.17
N ILE A 4 16.09 32.98 49.60
CA ILE A 4 15.09 33.08 48.55
C ILE A 4 13.76 33.21 49.29
N ASP A 5 13.26 34.44 49.43
CA ASP A 5 11.92 34.67 49.94
C ASP A 5 10.90 34.26 48.87
N TYR A 6 10.00 33.35 49.23
CA TYR A 6 8.88 32.93 48.41
C TYR A 6 7.72 33.93 48.55
N ILE A 7 6.91 34.06 47.50
CA ILE A 7 5.74 34.95 47.51
C ILE A 7 4.71 34.41 48.53
N LEU A 8 4.46 35.17 49.61
CA LEU A 8 3.31 34.98 50.49
C LEU A 8 2.03 35.39 49.74
N MET A 9 1.24 34.40 49.33
CA MET A 9 -0.02 34.61 48.61
C MET A 9 -1.13 34.92 49.61
N ASN A 10 -1.68 36.14 49.59
CA ASN A 10 -2.85 36.49 50.39
C ASN A 10 -4.16 36.06 49.67
N GLU A 11 -5.24 35.93 50.44
CA GLU A 11 -6.54 35.42 49.97
C GLU A 11 -7.09 36.22 48.78
N LYS A 12 -7.03 37.56 48.86
CA LYS A 12 -7.49 38.44 47.79
C LYS A 12 -6.74 38.24 46.46
N ARG A 13 -5.42 38.06 46.50
CA ARG A 13 -4.59 37.83 45.31
C ARG A 13 -4.81 36.44 44.73
N TYR A 14 -5.07 35.44 45.58
CA TYR A 14 -5.47 34.12 45.11
C TYR A 14 -6.79 34.18 44.32
N ASP A 15 -7.80 34.86 44.86
CA ASP A 15 -9.11 35.00 44.21
C ASP A 15 -9.02 35.74 42.86
N GLU A 16 -8.20 36.79 42.79
CA GLU A 16 -7.95 37.53 41.54
C GLU A 16 -7.27 36.65 40.46
N VAL A 17 -6.26 35.86 40.85
CA VAL A 17 -5.56 34.94 39.94
C VAL A 17 -6.51 33.84 39.45
N ILE A 18 -7.26 33.23 40.35
CA ILE A 18 -8.24 32.19 40.03
C ILE A 18 -9.34 32.74 39.11
N GLY A 19 -9.87 33.92 39.40
CA GLY A 19 -10.86 34.58 38.56
C GLY A 19 -10.37 34.79 37.12
N TYR A 20 -9.14 35.28 36.96
CA TYR A 20 -8.56 35.52 35.63
C TYR A 20 -8.29 34.23 34.85
N ILE A 21 -7.80 33.18 35.52
CA ILE A 21 -7.58 31.86 34.89
C ILE A 21 -8.91 31.24 34.47
N ASN A 22 -9.95 31.36 35.29
CA ASN A 22 -11.28 30.84 34.97
C ASN A 22 -11.88 31.53 33.74
N GLU A 23 -11.74 32.86 33.65
CA GLU A 23 -12.19 33.62 32.49
C GLU A 23 -11.46 33.18 31.21
N GLN A 24 -10.12 33.16 31.22
CA GLN A 24 -9.32 32.74 30.06
C GLN A 24 -9.62 31.30 29.63
N THR A 25 -9.79 30.40 30.60
CA THR A 25 -10.07 28.98 30.31
C THR A 25 -11.48 28.81 29.75
N SER A 26 -12.48 29.45 30.36
CA SER A 26 -13.88 29.35 29.92
C SER A 26 -14.12 29.95 28.54
N GLN A 27 -13.41 31.04 28.20
CA GLN A 27 -13.48 31.65 26.87
C GLN A 27 -12.87 30.76 25.78
N ARG A 28 -11.70 30.15 26.05
CA ARG A 28 -10.93 29.43 25.03
C ARG A 28 -11.27 27.93 24.95
N PHE A 29 -11.77 27.33 26.03
CA PHE A 29 -12.01 25.88 26.15
C PHE A 29 -13.45 25.58 26.55
N ARG A 30 -14.43 26.12 25.81
CA ARG A 30 -15.87 26.06 26.13
C ARG A 30 -16.41 24.66 26.46
N TYR A 31 -15.87 23.63 25.81
CA TYR A 31 -16.33 22.25 25.95
C TYR A 31 -15.45 21.39 26.87
N LEU A 32 -14.33 21.91 27.36
CA LEU A 32 -13.37 21.17 28.17
C LEU A 32 -13.26 21.81 29.55
N ASN A 33 -13.56 21.04 30.60
CA ASN A 33 -13.34 21.50 31.97
C ASN A 33 -11.86 21.36 32.36
N LEU A 34 -11.03 22.34 31.97
CA LEU A 34 -9.58 22.35 32.19
C LEU A 34 -9.13 23.28 33.33
N PHE A 35 -10.08 23.97 33.95
CA PHE A 35 -9.77 25.04 34.90
C PHE A 35 -8.85 24.57 36.02
N ASP A 36 -9.20 23.48 36.70
CA ASP A 36 -8.43 22.98 37.85
C ASP A 36 -7.00 22.58 37.43
N ASP A 37 -6.84 21.91 36.29
CA ASP A 37 -5.54 21.45 35.80
C ASP A 37 -4.64 22.63 35.36
N ILE A 38 -5.21 23.64 34.68
CA ILE A 38 -4.48 24.85 34.26
C ILE A 38 -4.16 25.74 35.47
N ALA A 39 -5.11 25.91 36.39
CA ALA A 39 -4.91 26.68 37.62
C ALA A 39 -3.79 26.07 38.46
N ASN A 40 -3.79 24.76 38.67
CA ASN A 40 -2.72 24.05 39.37
C ASN A 40 -1.36 24.25 38.69
N ALA A 41 -1.29 24.17 37.35
CA ALA A 41 -0.05 24.38 36.62
C ALA A 41 0.51 25.81 36.77
N ILE A 42 -0.36 26.82 36.80
CA ILE A 42 0.01 28.23 36.95
C ILE A 42 0.39 28.55 38.40
N LEU A 43 -0.39 28.09 39.39
CA LEU A 43 -0.13 28.31 40.81
C LEU A 43 1.19 27.69 41.26
N VAL A 44 1.50 26.47 40.80
CA VAL A 44 2.80 25.82 41.08
C VAL A 44 3.97 26.64 40.52
N LYS A 45 3.81 27.29 39.36
CA LYS A 45 4.83 28.21 38.82
C LYS A 45 4.92 29.49 39.65
N LEU A 46 3.79 30.07 40.03
CA LEU A 46 3.72 31.30 40.82
C LEU A 46 4.43 31.15 42.19
N ILE A 47 4.20 30.02 42.87
CA ILE A 47 4.86 29.71 44.16
C ILE A 47 6.37 29.55 43.99
N LYS A 48 6.84 29.05 42.84
CA LYS A 48 8.26 28.82 42.56
C LYS A 48 8.98 30.06 42.01
N SER A 49 8.25 31.12 41.67
CA SER A 49 8.85 32.37 41.22
C SER A 49 9.51 33.11 42.38
N PRO A 50 10.73 33.66 42.21
CA PRO A 50 11.35 34.50 43.23
C PRO A 50 10.47 35.72 43.51
N ALA A 51 10.38 36.16 44.77
CA ALA A 51 9.63 37.36 45.13
C ALA A 51 10.14 38.57 44.32
N SER A 52 9.31 39.06 43.39
CA SER A 52 9.56 40.32 42.70
C SER A 52 9.37 41.48 43.67
N THR A 53 10.22 42.49 43.55
CA THR A 53 10.24 43.68 44.42
C THR A 53 8.99 44.57 44.32
N ASP A 54 8.14 44.34 43.31
CA ASP A 54 6.82 44.98 43.20
C ASP A 54 5.72 44.01 43.58
N LEU A 55 5.19 44.19 44.79
CA LEU A 55 4.15 43.36 45.39
C LEU A 55 2.71 43.76 44.96
N MET A 56 2.53 44.82 44.15
CA MET A 56 1.22 45.45 43.91
C MET A 56 0.75 45.54 42.45
N GLU A 57 1.60 45.30 41.46
CA GLU A 57 1.24 45.27 40.03
C GLU A 57 2.08 44.11 39.44
N ILE A 58 1.64 43.08 38.72
CA ILE A 58 0.58 42.94 37.72
C ILE A 58 0.19 41.43 37.67
N PRO A 59 -0.99 41.00 38.17
CA PRO A 59 -1.42 39.60 38.07
C PRO A 59 -1.71 39.15 36.62
N ALA A 60 -2.27 40.03 35.80
CA ALA A 60 -2.73 39.70 34.45
C ALA A 60 -1.59 39.44 33.45
N ASP A 61 -0.57 40.30 33.41
CA ASP A 61 0.58 40.15 32.51
C ASP A 61 1.40 38.90 32.82
N PHE A 62 1.58 38.59 34.12
CA PHE A 62 2.19 37.34 34.53
C PHE A 62 1.38 36.15 34.02
N ILE A 63 0.07 36.11 34.29
CA ILE A 63 -0.79 35.00 33.85
C ILE A 63 -0.75 34.85 32.33
N ASN A 64 -0.88 35.95 31.58
CA ASN A 64 -0.81 35.93 30.11
C ASN A 64 0.50 35.35 29.59
N SER A 65 1.63 35.65 30.25
CA SER A 65 2.94 35.11 29.86
C SER A 65 3.08 33.61 30.12
N VAL A 66 2.44 33.08 31.18
CA VAL A 66 2.61 31.67 31.59
C VAL A 66 1.49 30.74 31.12
N PHE A 67 0.33 31.30 30.76
CA PHE A 67 -0.87 30.55 30.39
C PHE A 67 -0.68 29.64 29.17
N PRO A 68 -0.09 30.09 28.04
CA PRO A 68 0.18 29.21 26.89
C PRO A 68 0.98 27.97 27.28
N LYS A 69 2.05 28.16 28.06
CA LYS A 69 2.90 27.05 28.50
C LYS A 69 2.21 26.15 29.53
N ALA A 70 1.29 26.68 30.33
CA ALA A 70 0.49 25.88 31.25
C ALA A 70 -0.46 24.97 30.48
N VAL A 71 -1.12 25.48 29.43
CA VAL A 71 -1.97 24.69 28.52
C VAL A 71 -1.17 23.56 27.86
N GLU A 72 -0.02 23.87 27.25
CA GLU A 72 0.84 22.86 26.63
C GLU A 72 1.23 21.74 27.62
N ASN A 73 1.56 22.11 28.86
CA ASN A 73 1.93 21.14 29.88
C ASN A 73 0.76 20.23 30.27
N VAL A 74 -0.47 20.76 30.36
CA VAL A 74 -1.68 19.97 30.65
C VAL A 74 -1.94 18.97 29.53
N PHE A 75 -1.91 19.40 28.26
CA PHE A 75 -2.13 18.48 27.13
C PHE A 75 -1.00 17.46 26.96
N ASN A 76 0.26 17.83 27.23
CA ASN A 76 1.36 16.88 27.28
C ASN A 76 1.18 15.84 28.41
N TYR A 77 0.63 16.26 29.54
CA TYR A 77 0.31 15.35 30.63
C TYR A 77 -0.80 14.36 30.25
N TYR A 78 -1.88 14.84 29.64
CA TYR A 78 -2.96 14.01 29.11
C TYR A 78 -2.47 13.04 28.03
N HIS A 79 -1.60 13.49 27.14
CA HIS A 79 -0.95 12.67 26.14
C HIS A 79 -0.20 11.52 26.83
N ARG A 80 0.65 11.84 27.81
CA ARG A 80 1.45 10.85 28.54
C ARG A 80 0.58 9.84 29.30
N ILE A 81 -0.54 10.25 29.88
CA ILE A 81 -1.47 9.32 30.55
C ILE A 81 -2.07 8.35 29.54
N SER A 82 -2.54 8.87 28.41
CA SER A 82 -3.15 8.05 27.35
C SER A 82 -2.12 7.08 26.78
N PHE A 83 -0.90 7.55 26.55
CA PHE A 83 0.24 6.74 26.13
C PHE A 83 0.54 5.63 27.12
N GLN A 84 0.70 5.95 28.41
CA GLN A 84 1.02 4.97 29.44
C GLN A 84 -0.08 3.92 29.59
N PHE A 85 -1.35 4.32 29.52
CA PHE A 85 -2.47 3.40 29.54
C PHE A 85 -2.45 2.47 28.32
N CYS A 86 -2.20 3.01 27.13
CA CYS A 86 -2.09 2.23 25.90
C CYS A 86 -0.92 1.24 25.97
N HIS A 87 0.27 1.72 26.31
CA HIS A 87 1.50 0.93 26.39
C HIS A 87 1.41 -0.18 27.43
N ALA A 88 0.71 0.04 28.55
CA ALA A 88 0.45 -1.00 29.54
C ALA A 88 -0.43 -2.14 29.01
N LYS A 89 -1.20 -1.91 27.94
CA LYS A 89 -2.06 -2.91 27.29
C LYS A 89 -1.42 -3.54 26.06
N THR A 90 -0.71 -2.77 25.25
CA THR A 90 -0.19 -3.20 23.95
C THR A 90 1.27 -3.66 24.01
N GLN A 91 2.07 -3.10 24.92
CA GLN A 91 3.53 -3.19 24.93
C GLN A 91 4.19 -2.73 23.62
N ASP A 92 3.44 -1.97 22.81
CA ASP A 92 3.86 -1.45 21.51
C ASP A 92 4.00 0.06 21.61
N TYR A 93 5.23 0.56 21.43
CA TYR A 93 5.55 1.98 21.56
C TYR A 93 4.87 2.82 20.47
N ASP A 94 4.99 2.40 19.21
CA ASP A 94 4.52 3.17 18.05
C ASP A 94 2.99 3.24 18.05
N LEU A 95 2.32 2.11 18.28
CA LEU A 95 0.86 2.08 18.43
C LEU A 95 0.39 2.92 19.61
N SER A 96 1.16 2.94 20.70
CA SER A 96 0.81 3.73 21.88
C SER A 96 0.87 5.22 21.59
N GLU A 97 1.90 5.68 20.86
CA GLU A 97 2.06 7.07 20.44
C GLU A 97 0.94 7.48 19.48
N ASP A 98 0.63 6.67 18.47
CA ASP A 98 -0.43 6.96 17.51
C ASP A 98 -1.80 7.09 18.19
N ILE A 99 -2.12 6.17 19.10
CA ILE A 99 -3.39 6.19 19.82
C ILE A 99 -3.47 7.36 20.80
N SER A 100 -2.38 7.68 21.51
CA SER A 100 -2.39 8.81 22.44
C SER A 100 -2.52 10.14 21.72
N GLN A 101 -1.87 10.30 20.57
CA GLN A 101 -2.02 11.50 19.73
C GLN A 101 -3.45 11.63 19.18
N GLU A 102 -4.03 10.55 18.67
CA GLU A 102 -5.42 10.56 18.18
C GLU A 102 -6.43 10.81 19.31
N ALA A 103 -6.19 10.30 20.53
CA ALA A 103 -7.04 10.58 21.68
C ALA A 103 -7.04 12.08 22.05
N ILE A 104 -5.87 12.73 22.04
CA ILE A 104 -5.76 14.17 22.29
C ILE A 104 -6.43 14.98 21.19
N LYS A 105 -6.24 14.58 19.94
CA LYS A 105 -6.92 15.22 18.81
C LYS A 105 -8.44 15.14 18.95
N GLN A 106 -8.99 13.98 19.30
CA GLN A 106 -10.43 13.85 19.54
C GLN A 106 -10.91 14.67 20.74
N LEU A 107 -10.09 14.80 21.79
CA LEU A 107 -10.39 15.66 22.93
C LEU A 107 -10.53 17.13 22.48
N LEU A 108 -9.55 17.62 21.72
CA LEU A 108 -9.51 18.99 21.20
C LEU A 108 -10.64 19.28 20.23
N SER A 109 -11.03 18.31 19.39
CA SER A 109 -12.12 18.45 18.42
C SER A 109 -13.51 18.13 19.01
N SER A 110 -13.62 17.89 20.32
CA SER A 110 -14.91 17.56 20.95
C SER A 110 -15.87 18.75 20.93
N LYS A 111 -17.08 18.53 20.43
CA LYS A 111 -18.21 19.48 20.47
C LYS A 111 -19.15 19.23 21.65
N HIS A 112 -18.78 18.32 22.55
CA HIS A 112 -19.57 17.96 23.72
C HIS A 112 -18.84 18.38 24.99
N ARG A 113 -19.61 18.82 26.00
CA ARG A 113 -19.05 19.22 27.28
C ARG A 113 -18.46 17.99 28.00
N ILE A 114 -17.17 18.05 28.29
CA ILE A 114 -16.41 17.02 29.00
C ILE A 114 -16.10 17.56 30.38
N ASN A 115 -16.73 16.96 31.40
CA ASN A 115 -16.57 17.36 32.79
C ASN A 115 -15.36 16.68 33.45
N ASP A 116 -15.13 15.40 33.13
CA ASP A 116 -13.99 14.60 33.60
C ASP A 116 -13.14 14.19 32.39
N VAL A 117 -12.06 14.94 32.16
CA VAL A 117 -11.16 14.72 31.03
C VAL A 117 -10.39 13.41 31.18
N TYR A 118 -10.04 13.00 32.41
CA TYR A 118 -9.28 11.77 32.66
C TYR A 118 -10.10 10.53 32.33
N ALA A 119 -11.34 10.44 32.83
CA ALA A 119 -12.24 9.34 32.51
C ALA A 119 -12.55 9.30 31.01
N TRP A 120 -12.77 10.47 30.39
CA TRP A 120 -13.02 10.57 28.96
C TRP A 120 -11.84 10.06 28.13
N LEU A 121 -10.62 10.51 28.42
CA LEU A 121 -9.40 10.07 27.72
C LEU A 121 -9.18 8.57 27.85
N ARG A 122 -9.41 7.99 29.03
CA ARG A 122 -9.34 6.53 29.21
C ARG A 122 -10.33 5.80 28.32
N GLN A 123 -11.58 6.26 28.28
CA GLN A 123 -12.63 5.64 27.46
C GLN A 123 -12.30 5.73 25.97
N VAL A 124 -11.87 6.90 25.50
CA VAL A 124 -11.51 7.10 24.09
C VAL A 124 -10.29 6.28 23.69
N THR A 125 -9.24 6.27 24.52
CA THR A 125 -8.06 5.42 24.30
C THR A 125 -8.45 3.94 24.20
N TYR A 126 -9.33 3.46 25.08
CA TYR A 126 -9.84 2.09 25.04
C TYR A 126 -10.65 1.79 23.76
N ASN A 127 -11.52 2.71 23.34
CA ASN A 127 -12.30 2.58 22.10
C ASN A 127 -11.40 2.56 20.85
N LEU A 128 -10.37 3.39 20.82
CA LEU A 128 -9.36 3.43 19.75
C LEU A 128 -8.61 2.10 19.65
N LEU A 129 -8.20 1.54 20.79
CA LEU A 129 -7.59 0.19 20.84
C LEU A 129 -8.53 -0.89 20.31
N CYS A 130 -9.80 -0.88 20.75
CA CYS A 130 -10.80 -1.84 20.26
C CYS A 130 -10.98 -1.73 18.75
N LYS A 131 -11.00 -0.50 18.22
CA LYS A 131 -11.10 -0.24 16.78
C LYS A 131 -9.86 -0.77 16.04
N HIS A 132 -8.67 -0.53 16.57
CA HIS A 132 -7.40 -1.02 16.01
C HIS A 132 -7.41 -2.55 15.89
N TYR A 133 -7.66 -3.27 16.98
CA TYR A 133 -7.64 -4.75 16.95
C TYR A 133 -8.74 -5.35 16.08
N LYS A 134 -9.90 -4.69 15.98
CA LYS A 134 -10.97 -5.10 15.06
C LYS A 134 -10.55 -4.96 13.60
N LEU A 135 -9.78 -3.91 13.26
CA LEU A 135 -9.22 -3.73 11.93
C LEU A 135 -8.11 -4.76 11.67
N GLN A 136 -7.19 -4.93 12.61
CA GLN A 136 -6.10 -5.91 12.51
C GLN A 136 -6.61 -7.34 12.29
N THR A 137 -7.70 -7.73 12.95
CA THR A 137 -8.33 -9.04 12.75
C THR A 137 -8.80 -9.21 11.29
N LYS A 138 -9.46 -8.19 10.73
CA LYS A 138 -9.89 -8.21 9.33
C LYS A 138 -8.71 -8.23 8.36
N GLU A 139 -7.66 -7.48 8.67
CA GLU A 139 -6.44 -7.46 7.86
C GLU A 139 -5.75 -8.83 7.89
N ASN A 140 -5.71 -9.51 9.03
CA ASN A 140 -5.21 -10.88 9.14
C ASN A 140 -6.06 -11.87 8.34
N ASP A 141 -7.39 -11.73 8.34
CA ASP A 141 -8.27 -12.57 7.51
C ASP A 141 -7.96 -12.37 6.02
N ILE A 142 -7.79 -11.12 5.57
CA ILE A 142 -7.40 -10.79 4.20
C ILE A 142 -6.01 -11.35 3.89
N PHE A 143 -5.05 -11.18 4.79
CA PHE A 143 -3.69 -11.71 4.64
C PHE A 143 -3.70 -13.23 4.45
N ASN A 144 -4.49 -13.95 5.24
CA ASN A 144 -4.63 -15.41 5.13
C ASN A 144 -5.24 -15.80 3.78
N LEU A 145 -6.27 -15.09 3.31
CA LEU A 145 -6.85 -15.32 1.98
C LEU A 145 -5.82 -15.10 0.87
N LEU A 146 -5.03 -14.03 0.94
CA LEU A 146 -3.96 -13.75 -0.01
C LEU A 146 -2.86 -14.82 0.02
N CYS A 147 -2.51 -15.33 1.20
CA CYS A 147 -1.53 -16.42 1.32
C CYS A 147 -2.03 -17.72 0.67
N ILE A 148 -3.29 -18.06 0.86
CA ILE A 148 -3.92 -19.24 0.23
C ILE A 148 -3.92 -19.07 -1.29
N GLU A 149 -4.33 -17.90 -1.79
CA GLU A 149 -4.34 -17.60 -3.22
C GLU A 149 -2.93 -17.64 -3.82
N ALA A 150 -1.93 -17.08 -3.14
CA ALA A 150 -0.54 -17.12 -3.58
C ALA A 150 0.00 -18.56 -3.66
N ALA A 151 -0.25 -19.38 -2.64
CA ALA A 151 0.15 -20.79 -2.62
C ALA A 151 -0.54 -21.59 -3.74
N TYR A 152 -1.82 -21.32 -3.99
CA TYR A 152 -2.56 -21.92 -5.08
C TYR A 152 -1.96 -21.57 -6.45
N ILE A 153 -1.66 -20.29 -6.70
CA ILE A 153 -1.05 -19.86 -7.97
C ILE A 153 0.31 -20.53 -8.16
N GLN A 154 1.14 -20.60 -7.12
CA GLN A 154 2.42 -21.32 -7.17
C GLN A 154 2.22 -22.79 -7.56
N ASN A 155 1.22 -23.46 -7.00
CA ASN A 155 0.87 -24.83 -7.37
C ASN A 155 0.39 -24.94 -8.82
N VAL A 156 -0.42 -24.01 -9.32
CA VAL A 156 -0.86 -23.99 -10.74
C VAL A 156 0.34 -23.84 -11.68
N MET A 157 1.34 -23.04 -11.30
CA MET A 157 2.55 -22.80 -12.08
C MET A 157 3.53 -23.98 -12.03
N ALA A 158 3.67 -24.63 -10.86
CA ALA A 158 4.61 -25.73 -10.63
C ALA A 158 4.06 -27.11 -11.01
N SER A 159 2.75 -27.30 -10.95
CA SER A 159 2.10 -28.55 -11.32
C SER A 159 2.39 -28.82 -12.81
N GLY A 160 3.04 -29.94 -13.13
CA GLY A 160 3.44 -30.22 -14.51
C GLY A 160 2.24 -30.46 -15.41
N ASN A 161 1.62 -31.64 -15.29
CA ASN A 161 0.50 -32.08 -16.12
C ASN A 161 -0.85 -32.15 -15.39
N THR A 162 -0.86 -31.77 -14.11
CA THR A 162 -2.06 -31.73 -13.27
C THR A 162 -2.44 -30.28 -13.02
N VAL A 163 -3.72 -30.03 -12.80
CA VAL A 163 -4.29 -28.75 -12.40
C VAL A 163 -5.30 -29.09 -11.31
N ASP A 164 -5.04 -28.61 -10.11
CA ASP A 164 -5.99 -28.65 -8.99
C ASP A 164 -6.80 -27.36 -9.00
N ILE A 165 -8.10 -27.44 -8.72
CA ILE A 165 -9.04 -26.31 -8.67
C ILE A 165 -9.72 -26.17 -7.30
N GLU A 166 -9.41 -27.04 -6.32
CA GLU A 166 -10.07 -27.04 -5.01
C GLU A 166 -9.74 -25.78 -4.20
N GLY A 167 -8.55 -25.21 -4.38
CA GLY A 167 -8.11 -23.98 -3.70
C GLY A 167 -8.64 -22.67 -4.29
N LEU A 168 -9.49 -22.71 -5.33
CA LEU A 168 -10.02 -21.51 -5.97
C LEU A 168 -11.15 -20.85 -5.18
N ASN A 169 -11.24 -19.53 -5.31
CA ASN A 169 -12.42 -18.77 -4.89
C ASN A 169 -13.71 -19.44 -5.44
N PRO A 170 -14.76 -19.63 -4.62
CA PRO A 170 -15.99 -20.32 -5.03
C PRO A 170 -16.64 -19.76 -6.30
N ILE A 171 -16.57 -18.43 -6.51
CA ILE A 171 -17.14 -17.76 -7.68
C ILE A 171 -16.35 -18.16 -8.94
N ILE A 172 -15.02 -18.06 -8.89
CA ILE A 172 -14.12 -18.44 -9.98
C ILE A 172 -14.23 -19.94 -10.28
N LYS A 173 -14.27 -20.77 -9.23
CA LYS A 173 -14.45 -22.22 -9.35
C LYS A 173 -15.73 -22.55 -10.10
N LYS A 174 -16.85 -21.91 -9.76
CA LYS A 174 -18.13 -22.12 -10.44
C LYS A 174 -18.09 -21.75 -11.92
N GLU A 175 -17.47 -20.62 -12.27
CA GLU A 175 -17.28 -20.24 -13.67
C GLU A 175 -16.43 -21.27 -14.42
N LEU A 176 -15.32 -21.70 -13.84
CA LEU A 176 -14.43 -22.69 -14.45
C LEU A 176 -15.09 -24.05 -14.67
N LEU A 177 -15.85 -24.54 -13.69
CA LEU A 177 -16.59 -25.81 -13.83
C LEU A 177 -17.59 -25.78 -15.00
N SER A 178 -18.10 -24.59 -15.36
CA SER A 178 -18.98 -24.41 -16.53
C SER A 178 -18.23 -24.18 -17.84
N SER A 179 -16.90 -24.05 -17.80
CA SER A 179 -16.09 -23.71 -18.97
C SER A 179 -15.80 -24.92 -19.85
N LYS A 180 -15.64 -24.65 -21.15
CA LYS A 180 -15.21 -25.67 -22.11
C LYS A 180 -13.80 -26.17 -21.79
N GLU A 181 -12.90 -25.28 -21.36
CA GLU A 181 -11.52 -25.62 -21.02
C GLU A 181 -11.44 -26.67 -19.91
N TYR A 182 -12.32 -26.57 -18.91
CA TYR A 182 -12.40 -27.56 -17.83
C TYR A 182 -13.00 -28.88 -18.32
N SER A 183 -14.08 -28.83 -19.10
CA SER A 183 -14.68 -30.05 -19.69
C SER A 183 -13.70 -30.80 -20.59
N ASP A 184 -12.93 -30.10 -21.43
CA ASP A 184 -11.88 -30.70 -22.26
C ASP A 184 -10.78 -31.35 -21.39
N TYR A 185 -10.47 -30.78 -20.22
CA TYR A 185 -9.50 -31.29 -19.26
C TYR A 185 -9.99 -32.54 -18.53
N GLU A 186 -11.22 -32.53 -18.02
CA GLU A 186 -11.85 -33.73 -17.42
C GLU A 186 -11.93 -34.87 -18.42
N ALA A 187 -12.35 -34.60 -19.66
CA ALA A 187 -12.37 -35.59 -20.72
C ALA A 187 -10.98 -36.20 -20.95
N ALA A 188 -9.92 -35.38 -20.96
CA ALA A 188 -8.55 -35.87 -21.11
C ALA A 188 -8.03 -36.65 -19.89
N LEU A 189 -8.58 -36.42 -18.69
CA LEU A 189 -8.27 -37.15 -17.46
C LEU A 189 -9.07 -38.45 -17.30
N SER A 190 -10.20 -38.59 -17.99
CA SER A 190 -11.06 -39.78 -17.92
C SER A 190 -10.41 -41.06 -18.45
N PHE A 191 -9.24 -40.95 -19.10
CA PHE A 191 -8.45 -42.07 -19.60
C PHE A 191 -7.33 -42.42 -18.61
N ASP A 192 -7.23 -43.70 -18.24
CA ASP A 192 -6.27 -44.20 -17.25
C ASP A 192 -4.81 -43.95 -17.63
N ASN A 193 -4.51 -43.95 -18.93
CA ASN A 193 -3.17 -43.71 -19.43
C ASN A 193 -3.16 -43.00 -20.79
N LEU A 194 -1.99 -42.50 -21.16
CA LEU A 194 -1.80 -41.76 -22.42
C LEU A 194 -2.01 -42.62 -23.67
N HIS A 195 -1.84 -43.94 -23.56
CA HIS A 195 -2.04 -44.84 -24.69
C HIS A 195 -3.52 -44.94 -25.05
N ASP A 196 -4.39 -45.13 -24.05
CA ASP A 196 -5.84 -45.21 -24.25
C ASP A 196 -6.40 -43.88 -24.78
N TYR A 197 -5.88 -42.77 -24.26
CA TYR A 197 -6.20 -41.45 -24.80
C TYR A 197 -5.76 -41.31 -26.27
N ALA A 198 -4.59 -41.84 -26.65
CA ALA A 198 -4.10 -41.81 -28.02
C ALA A 198 -4.97 -42.66 -28.97
N VAL A 199 -5.39 -43.85 -28.51
CA VAL A 199 -6.28 -44.75 -29.24
C VAL A 199 -7.65 -44.09 -29.47
N SER A 200 -8.25 -43.50 -28.43
CA SER A 200 -9.55 -42.82 -28.54
C SER A 200 -9.57 -41.69 -29.56
N LEU A 201 -8.43 -41.01 -29.73
CA LEU A 201 -8.26 -39.89 -30.64
C LEU A 201 -7.74 -40.29 -32.02
N ASN A 202 -7.41 -41.58 -32.23
CA ASN A 202 -6.76 -42.12 -33.41
C ASN A 202 -5.48 -41.34 -33.79
N VAL A 203 -4.58 -41.14 -32.82
CA VAL A 203 -3.31 -40.42 -33.00
C VAL A 203 -2.14 -41.16 -32.38
N SER A 204 -0.91 -40.79 -32.77
CA SER A 204 0.28 -41.29 -32.11
C SER A 204 0.35 -40.83 -30.65
N ARG A 205 1.07 -41.57 -29.80
CA ARG A 205 1.33 -41.20 -28.40
C ARG A 205 1.90 -39.78 -28.25
N LYS A 206 2.79 -39.36 -29.17
CA LYS A 206 3.32 -37.99 -29.23
C LYS A 206 2.22 -36.96 -29.55
N GLY A 207 1.33 -37.28 -30.49
CA GLY A 207 0.17 -36.45 -30.82
C GLY A 207 -0.81 -36.30 -29.65
N ALA A 208 -1.08 -37.39 -28.93
CA ALA A 208 -1.91 -37.38 -27.72
C ALA A 208 -1.28 -36.53 -26.61
N GLN A 209 0.03 -36.65 -26.37
CA GLN A 209 0.74 -35.81 -25.40
C GLN A 209 0.63 -34.33 -25.75
N LYS A 210 0.82 -33.97 -27.03
CA LYS A 210 0.68 -32.59 -27.50
C LYS A 210 -0.74 -32.06 -27.29
N ARG A 211 -1.77 -32.88 -27.53
CA ARG A 211 -3.17 -32.52 -27.26
C ARG A 211 -3.45 -32.35 -25.77
N LYS A 212 -2.92 -33.23 -24.92
CA LYS A 212 -3.00 -33.12 -23.45
C LYS A 212 -2.36 -31.82 -22.95
N ASN A 213 -1.15 -31.51 -23.38
CA ASN A 213 -0.45 -30.26 -23.03
C ASN A 213 -1.22 -29.01 -23.48
N ARG A 214 -1.88 -29.07 -24.64
CA ARG A 214 -2.74 -27.98 -25.14
C ARG A 214 -3.93 -27.73 -24.23
N VAL A 215 -4.63 -28.79 -23.82
CA VAL A 215 -5.78 -28.70 -22.92
C VAL A 215 -5.36 -28.12 -21.56
N ILE A 216 -4.27 -28.64 -20.98
CA ILE A 216 -3.70 -28.13 -19.72
C ILE A 216 -3.35 -26.64 -19.82
N ARG A 217 -2.67 -26.23 -20.91
CA ARG A 217 -2.31 -24.82 -21.11
C ARG A 217 -3.53 -23.92 -21.22
N ASN A 218 -4.57 -24.36 -21.93
CA ASN A 218 -5.80 -23.59 -22.05
C ASN A 218 -6.48 -23.40 -20.70
N LEU A 219 -6.60 -24.48 -19.91
CA LEU A 219 -7.17 -24.41 -18.56
C LEU A 219 -6.35 -23.50 -17.65
N ARG A 220 -5.01 -23.62 -17.65
CA ARG A 220 -4.12 -22.74 -16.87
C ARG A 220 -4.28 -21.28 -17.23
N SER A 221 -4.29 -20.96 -18.52
CA SER A 221 -4.52 -19.60 -19.02
C SER A 221 -5.85 -19.04 -18.51
N LYS A 222 -6.94 -19.83 -18.59
CA LYS A 222 -8.25 -19.43 -18.10
C LYS A 222 -8.26 -19.21 -16.57
N ILE A 223 -7.62 -20.09 -15.80
CA ILE A 223 -7.47 -19.94 -14.35
C ILE A 223 -6.72 -18.65 -14.01
N LEU A 224 -5.52 -18.46 -14.60
CA LEU A 224 -4.67 -17.30 -14.33
C LEU A 224 -5.39 -15.98 -14.65
N LEU A 225 -6.10 -15.92 -15.78
CA LEU A 225 -6.88 -14.73 -16.15
C LEU A 225 -8.06 -14.50 -15.18
N ALA A 226 -8.74 -15.56 -14.75
CA ALA A 226 -9.85 -15.46 -13.79
C ALA A 226 -9.39 -15.01 -12.39
N THR A 227 -8.16 -15.33 -11.99
CA THR A 227 -7.52 -14.84 -10.76
C THR A 227 -6.85 -13.47 -10.94
N GLY A 228 -7.09 -12.76 -12.05
CA GLY A 228 -6.57 -11.42 -12.28
C GLY A 228 -5.11 -11.34 -12.75
N TRP A 229 -4.48 -12.46 -13.10
CA TRP A 229 -3.12 -12.50 -13.60
C TRP A 229 -3.05 -12.02 -15.05
N GLN A 230 -2.23 -11.00 -15.31
CA GLN A 230 -2.17 -10.35 -16.63
C GLN A 230 -0.80 -10.42 -17.30
N ALA A 231 0.21 -11.04 -16.69
CA ALA A 231 1.58 -11.08 -17.20
C ALA A 231 2.15 -12.49 -17.27
N GLY A 232 3.09 -12.71 -18.19
CA GLY A 232 3.70 -14.02 -18.41
C GLY A 232 3.09 -14.75 -19.60
N HIS A 233 3.81 -15.76 -20.09
CA HIS A 233 3.39 -16.51 -21.28
C HIS A 233 2.22 -17.45 -20.98
N GLU A 234 2.07 -17.87 -19.74
CA GLU A 234 1.07 -18.79 -19.22
C GLU A 234 -0.35 -18.24 -19.30
N ILE A 235 -0.51 -16.91 -19.32
CA ILE A 235 -1.81 -16.27 -19.54
C ILE A 235 -2.36 -16.54 -20.94
N LEU A 236 -1.50 -16.94 -21.88
CA LEU A 236 -1.88 -17.21 -23.26
C LEU A 236 -2.39 -18.64 -23.41
N ASN A 237 -3.59 -18.78 -23.96
CA ASN A 237 -4.06 -20.08 -24.40
C ASN A 237 -3.15 -20.64 -25.51
N TYR A 238 -3.27 -21.93 -25.81
CA TYR A 238 -2.38 -22.59 -26.76
C TYR A 238 -2.32 -21.93 -28.14
N LYS A 239 -3.46 -21.45 -28.66
CA LYS A 239 -3.50 -20.83 -29.99
C LYS A 239 -2.82 -19.46 -30.00
N GLN A 240 -3.06 -18.66 -28.96
CA GLN A 240 -2.42 -17.36 -28.80
C GLN A 240 -0.91 -17.51 -28.64
N TYR A 241 -0.47 -18.46 -27.80
CA TYR A 241 0.95 -18.76 -27.61
C TYR A 241 1.64 -19.18 -28.91
N ASP A 242 1.04 -20.11 -29.66
CA ASP A 242 1.57 -20.55 -30.96
C ASP A 242 1.65 -19.40 -31.98
N ALA A 243 0.63 -18.54 -32.03
CA ALA A 243 0.63 -17.36 -32.89
C ALA A 243 1.74 -16.37 -32.53
N ILE A 244 1.92 -16.08 -31.24
CA ILE A 244 2.97 -15.18 -30.74
C ILE A 244 4.36 -15.76 -31.00
N GLN A 245 4.56 -17.06 -30.77
CA GLN A 245 5.83 -17.71 -31.11
C GLN A 245 6.16 -17.62 -32.59
N LYS A 246 5.18 -17.82 -33.48
CA LYS A 246 5.37 -17.66 -34.92
C LYS A 246 5.73 -16.21 -35.26
N PHE A 247 5.02 -15.24 -34.68
CA PHE A 247 5.31 -13.83 -34.88
C PHE A 247 6.72 -13.44 -34.41
N ILE A 248 7.16 -13.91 -33.24
CA ILE A 248 8.53 -13.72 -32.73
C ILE A 248 9.58 -14.27 -33.72
N ARG A 249 9.34 -15.45 -34.30
CA ARG A 249 10.24 -16.02 -35.33
C ARG A 249 10.30 -15.16 -36.59
N GLU A 250 9.18 -14.56 -37.01
CA GLU A 250 9.17 -13.63 -38.14
C GLU A 250 9.88 -12.31 -37.80
N LEU A 251 9.73 -11.77 -36.59
CA LEU A 251 10.47 -10.59 -36.13
C LEU A 251 11.99 -10.83 -36.19
N LEU A 252 12.45 -12.00 -35.75
CA LEU A 252 13.87 -12.38 -35.82
C LEU A 252 14.42 -12.40 -37.26
N LYS A 253 13.63 -12.86 -38.23
CA LYS A 253 14.02 -12.83 -39.64
C LYS A 253 14.22 -11.40 -40.14
N ILE A 254 13.35 -10.48 -39.72
CA ILE A 254 13.47 -9.05 -40.04
C ILE A 254 14.78 -8.46 -39.48
N GLY A 255 15.12 -8.78 -38.22
CA GLY A 255 16.36 -8.31 -37.58
C GLY A 255 17.65 -8.80 -38.26
N ARG A 256 17.62 -10.01 -38.86
CA ARG A 256 18.79 -10.64 -39.51
C ARG A 256 19.05 -10.21 -40.95
N SER A 257 18.20 -9.36 -41.53
CA SER A 257 18.37 -8.84 -42.90
C SER A 257 18.52 -9.92 -43.99
N ASP A 258 17.71 -10.99 -43.92
CA ASP A 258 17.68 -12.04 -44.96
C ASP A 258 17.28 -11.45 -46.32
N LYS A 259 17.98 -11.87 -47.38
CA LYS A 259 17.91 -11.26 -48.74
C LYS A 259 16.51 -11.30 -49.37
N ASP A 260 15.66 -12.26 -48.99
CA ASP A 260 14.27 -12.40 -49.48
C ASP A 260 13.27 -11.42 -48.85
N ILE A 261 13.66 -10.67 -47.80
CA ILE A 261 12.76 -9.82 -47.01
C ILE A 261 12.69 -8.37 -47.56
N LYS A 262 13.58 -8.01 -48.50
CA LYS A 262 13.65 -6.66 -49.10
C LYS A 262 12.35 -6.19 -49.77
N GLN A 263 11.45 -7.11 -50.17
CA GLN A 263 10.14 -6.75 -50.73
C GLN A 263 9.03 -6.57 -49.68
N ARG A 264 9.08 -7.23 -48.51
CA ARG A 264 8.10 -7.07 -47.42
C ARG A 264 8.41 -5.89 -46.49
N ASN A 265 9.68 -5.48 -46.39
CA ASN A 265 10.14 -4.39 -45.53
C ASN A 265 9.67 -2.98 -45.95
N LYS A 266 9.00 -2.83 -47.12
CA LYS A 266 8.35 -1.57 -47.50
C LYS A 266 7.08 -1.26 -46.69
N ILE A 267 6.49 -2.26 -46.03
CA ILE A 267 5.15 -2.14 -45.42
C ILE A 267 5.22 -1.70 -43.94
N TYR A 268 6.33 -1.94 -43.23
CA TYR A 268 6.47 -1.58 -41.81
C TYR A 268 7.90 -1.09 -41.45
N PRO A 269 8.28 0.14 -41.86
CA PRO A 269 9.62 0.69 -41.60
C PRO A 269 9.96 0.80 -40.11
N SER A 270 8.97 1.05 -39.25
CA SER A 270 9.14 1.12 -37.79
C SER A 270 9.59 -0.21 -37.17
N LEU A 271 9.09 -1.35 -37.67
CA LEU A 271 9.50 -2.68 -37.19
C LEU A 271 10.97 -2.96 -37.50
N VAL A 272 11.42 -2.60 -38.71
CA VAL A 272 12.82 -2.77 -39.14
C VAL A 272 13.74 -1.94 -38.24
N GLN A 273 13.35 -0.69 -37.95
CA GLN A 273 14.14 0.19 -37.08
C GLN A 273 14.24 -0.36 -35.64
N VAL A 274 13.15 -0.86 -35.08
CA VAL A 274 13.12 -1.41 -33.71
C VAL A 274 13.92 -2.71 -33.60
N MET A 275 13.84 -3.57 -34.61
CA MET A 275 14.58 -4.84 -34.65
C MET A 275 16.05 -4.69 -35.05
N ASN A 276 16.49 -3.49 -35.43
CA ASN A 276 17.88 -3.25 -35.81
C ASN A 276 18.83 -3.49 -34.63
N GLY A 277 19.84 -4.35 -34.86
CA GLY A 277 20.80 -4.79 -33.86
C GLY A 277 20.28 -5.89 -32.92
N ILE A 278 19.11 -6.50 -33.20
CA ILE A 278 18.59 -7.67 -32.49
C ILE A 278 18.74 -8.90 -33.38
N ASP A 279 19.82 -9.67 -33.19
CA ASP A 279 20.13 -10.87 -34.00
C ASP A 279 19.60 -12.17 -33.38
N ARG A 280 19.32 -12.16 -32.09
CA ARG A 280 18.66 -13.23 -31.32
C ARG A 280 17.73 -12.62 -30.26
N ILE A 281 16.86 -13.45 -29.72
CA ILE A 281 16.00 -13.10 -28.59
C ILE A 281 16.43 -13.98 -27.44
N ASP A 282 17.02 -13.35 -26.42
CA ASP A 282 17.51 -14.02 -25.22
C ASP A 282 16.36 -14.26 -24.22
N ASP A 283 15.38 -13.35 -24.18
CA ASP A 283 14.15 -13.50 -23.40
C ASP A 283 12.98 -12.72 -24.03
N TRP A 284 11.75 -13.14 -23.73
CA TRP A 284 10.55 -12.40 -24.10
C TRP A 284 9.47 -12.50 -23.01
N GLY A 285 8.85 -11.36 -22.73
CA GLY A 285 7.74 -11.24 -21.80
C GLY A 285 6.49 -10.77 -22.50
N ILE A 286 5.32 -11.06 -21.94
CA ILE A 286 4.06 -10.54 -22.45
C ILE A 286 3.14 -10.12 -21.30
N THR A 287 2.39 -9.05 -21.53
CA THR A 287 1.39 -8.55 -20.60
C THR A 287 0.10 -8.24 -21.36
N MET A 288 -1.04 -8.63 -20.82
CA MET A 288 -2.35 -8.25 -21.34
C MET A 288 -2.66 -6.82 -20.87
N VAL A 289 -2.94 -5.93 -21.81
CA VAL A 289 -3.29 -4.52 -21.54
C VAL A 289 -4.81 -4.35 -21.55
N ASP A 290 -5.49 -5.09 -22.43
CA ASP A 290 -6.93 -5.15 -22.57
C ASP A 290 -7.29 -6.49 -23.24
N ASN A 291 -8.57 -6.84 -23.34
CA ASN A 291 -8.99 -8.09 -23.96
C ASN A 291 -8.42 -8.21 -25.38
N HIS A 292 -7.65 -9.29 -25.61
CA HIS A 292 -6.90 -9.55 -26.86
C HIS A 292 -5.83 -8.52 -27.26
N ARG A 293 -5.53 -7.54 -26.42
CA ARG A 293 -4.47 -6.55 -26.62
C ARG A 293 -3.31 -6.82 -25.68
N PHE A 294 -2.13 -7.00 -26.24
CA PHE A 294 -0.95 -7.40 -25.49
C PHE A 294 0.22 -6.45 -25.73
N ARG A 295 1.03 -6.31 -24.68
CA ARG A 295 2.34 -5.70 -24.72
C ARG A 295 3.38 -6.83 -24.72
N LEU A 296 4.05 -7.01 -25.85
CA LEU A 296 5.14 -7.96 -26.02
C LEU A 296 6.47 -7.25 -25.80
N HIS A 297 7.28 -7.78 -24.89
CA HIS A 297 8.63 -7.34 -24.61
C HIS A 297 9.62 -8.35 -25.16
N ILE A 298 10.63 -7.86 -25.86
CA ILE A 298 11.72 -8.66 -26.39
C ILE A 298 13.03 -8.13 -25.81
N PHE A 299 13.89 -9.03 -25.40
CA PHE A 299 15.19 -8.73 -24.82
C PHE A 299 16.30 -9.46 -25.56
N HIS A 300 17.40 -8.74 -25.76
CA HIS A 300 18.61 -9.24 -26.38
C HIS A 300 19.85 -8.64 -25.70
N ILE A 301 20.85 -9.46 -25.44
CA ILE A 301 22.17 -9.01 -25.00
C ILE A 301 23.09 -9.02 -26.22
N ALA A 302 23.45 -7.82 -26.68
CA ALA A 302 24.37 -7.62 -27.79
C ALA A 302 25.80 -8.09 -27.41
N GLN A 303 26.64 -8.26 -28.43
CA GLN A 303 28.00 -8.80 -28.27
C GLN A 303 28.89 -7.93 -27.35
N ASP A 304 28.64 -6.62 -27.31
CA ASP A 304 29.28 -5.65 -26.42
C ASP A 304 28.70 -5.65 -24.99
N LYS A 305 27.84 -6.63 -24.67
CA LYS A 305 27.10 -6.77 -23.42
C LYS A 305 26.11 -5.63 -23.15
N GLN A 306 25.79 -4.80 -24.15
CA GLN A 306 24.72 -3.81 -23.98
C GLN A 306 23.36 -4.51 -24.11
N PRO A 307 22.46 -4.33 -23.13
CA PRO A 307 21.12 -4.86 -23.25
C PRO A 307 20.33 -4.03 -24.26
N ILE A 308 19.58 -4.71 -25.11
CA ILE A 308 18.63 -4.11 -26.04
C ILE A 308 17.25 -4.63 -25.65
N SER A 309 16.34 -3.72 -25.39
CA SER A 309 14.94 -4.04 -25.13
C SER A 309 14.03 -3.36 -26.15
N ALA A 310 13.06 -4.11 -26.65
CA ALA A 310 12.04 -3.63 -27.55
C ALA A 310 10.65 -3.96 -27.00
N THR A 311 9.71 -3.05 -27.21
CA THR A 311 8.31 -3.20 -26.82
C THR A 311 7.42 -3.13 -28.06
N PHE A 312 6.49 -4.07 -28.18
CA PHE A 312 5.48 -4.12 -29.24
C PHE A 312 4.10 -4.15 -28.60
N PHE A 313 3.22 -3.25 -29.04
CA PHE A 313 1.80 -3.32 -28.74
C PHE A 313 1.11 -4.08 -29.88
N ILE A 314 0.55 -5.23 -29.54
CA ILE A 314 -0.06 -6.16 -30.50
C ILE A 314 -1.50 -6.46 -30.14
N VAL A 315 -2.33 -6.66 -31.15
CA VAL A 315 -3.72 -7.10 -31.01
C VAL A 315 -3.89 -8.42 -31.74
N LEU A 316 -4.52 -9.39 -31.08
CA LEU A 316 -4.90 -10.67 -31.68
C LEU A 316 -6.38 -10.63 -32.04
N ASN A 317 -6.74 -10.91 -33.30
CA ASN A 317 -8.15 -11.09 -33.65
C ASN A 317 -8.68 -12.46 -33.19
N GLU A 318 -9.96 -12.75 -33.43
CA GLU A 318 -10.58 -14.04 -33.09
C GLU A 318 -9.89 -15.27 -33.73
N ARG A 319 -9.24 -15.06 -34.88
CA ARG A 319 -8.45 -16.08 -35.58
C ARG A 319 -7.00 -16.14 -35.09
N ASN A 320 -6.62 -15.35 -34.08
CA ASN A 320 -5.27 -15.18 -33.54
C ASN A 320 -4.26 -14.63 -34.56
N HIS A 321 -4.72 -13.84 -35.54
CA HIS A 321 -3.82 -13.07 -36.38
C HIS A 321 -3.33 -11.84 -35.60
N ILE A 322 -2.04 -11.57 -35.68
CA ILE A 322 -1.37 -10.50 -34.94
C ILE A 322 -1.34 -9.24 -35.80
N PHE A 323 -1.85 -8.15 -35.24
CA PHE A 323 -1.69 -6.79 -35.75
C PHE A 323 -0.78 -6.00 -34.81
N VAL A 324 0.22 -5.29 -35.34
CA VAL A 324 1.10 -4.42 -34.55
C VAL A 324 0.57 -3.01 -34.58
N GLU A 325 0.10 -2.50 -33.45
CA GLU A 325 -0.36 -1.12 -33.33
C GLU A 325 0.81 -0.14 -33.23
N SER A 326 1.83 -0.49 -32.44
CA SER A 326 3.02 0.32 -32.28
C SER A 326 4.20 -0.52 -31.78
N CYS A 327 5.41 -0.03 -32.02
CA CYS A 327 6.63 -0.64 -31.54
C CYS A 327 7.67 0.44 -31.19
N LYS A 328 8.50 0.19 -30.17
CA LYS A 328 9.60 1.07 -29.80
C LYS A 328 10.79 0.29 -29.25
N LYS A 329 11.99 0.85 -29.44
CA LYS A 329 13.21 0.43 -28.73
C LYS A 329 13.24 1.20 -27.41
N ASN A 330 13.42 0.51 -26.29
CA ASN A 330 13.41 1.11 -24.97
C ASN A 330 14.79 1.68 -24.64
N GLU A 331 14.82 2.89 -24.10
CA GLU A 331 16.02 3.46 -23.50
C GLU A 331 16.21 2.88 -22.10
N ILE A 332 17.40 2.36 -21.81
CA ILE A 332 17.73 1.86 -20.47
C ILE A 332 18.06 3.08 -19.60
N LEU A 333 17.13 3.44 -18.72
CA LEU A 333 17.32 4.53 -17.76
C LEU A 333 18.50 4.20 -16.85
N LYS A 334 19.57 5.01 -16.93
CA LYS A 334 20.60 5.05 -15.89
C LYS A 334 19.96 5.52 -14.58
N ALA A 335 20.35 4.91 -13.47
CA ALA A 335 19.88 5.19 -12.12
C ALA A 335 19.77 6.71 -11.88
N HIS A 336 18.57 7.19 -11.56
CA HIS A 336 18.39 8.57 -11.12
C HIS A 336 19.05 8.72 -9.76
N GLN A 337 20.02 9.65 -9.65
CA GLN A 337 20.55 10.05 -8.36
C GLN A 337 19.44 10.78 -7.60
N ILE A 338 19.18 10.33 -6.38
CA ILE A 338 18.28 11.03 -5.46
C ILE A 338 18.81 12.46 -5.30
N PRO A 339 17.99 13.51 -5.52
CA PRO A 339 18.44 14.88 -5.37
C PRO A 339 18.96 15.11 -3.96
N ALA A 340 20.11 15.76 -3.82
CA ALA A 340 20.72 16.13 -2.53
C ALA A 340 19.80 17.00 -1.64
N ASN A 341 18.72 17.51 -2.22
CA ASN A 341 17.80 18.49 -1.64
C ASN A 341 16.58 17.82 -0.98
N LEU A 342 16.45 16.49 -1.04
CA LEU A 342 15.34 15.78 -0.43
C LEU A 342 15.55 15.70 1.09
N HIS A 343 15.04 16.69 1.82
CA HIS A 343 15.00 16.67 3.28
C HIS A 343 13.81 15.83 3.75
N ILE A 344 14.10 14.64 4.26
CA ILE A 344 13.14 13.83 5.01
C ILE A 344 13.23 14.29 6.47
N HIS A 345 12.13 14.80 7.02
CA HIS A 345 12.08 15.23 8.42
C HIS A 345 12.45 14.06 9.35
N LYS A 346 13.43 14.28 10.24
CA LYS A 346 13.99 13.26 11.15
C LYS A 346 13.18 13.04 12.43
N GLU A 347 12.13 13.82 12.64
CA GLU A 347 11.30 13.75 13.85
C GLU A 347 10.00 13.03 13.53
N MET A 348 10.07 11.71 13.40
CA MET A 348 8.87 10.89 13.53
C MET A 348 8.49 10.79 15.01
N GLY A 349 7.24 11.06 15.35
CA GLY A 349 6.63 10.59 16.61
C GLY A 349 6.82 11.43 17.87
N LYS A 350 7.15 12.73 17.79
CA LYS A 350 7.04 13.64 18.96
C LYS A 350 6.22 14.87 18.61
N SER A 351 4.90 14.75 18.67
CA SER A 351 4.05 15.95 18.70
C SER A 351 3.92 16.42 20.16
N LEU A 352 4.72 17.42 20.50
CA LEU A 352 4.36 18.34 21.58
C LEU A 352 3.57 19.47 20.92
N TRP A 353 2.24 19.35 20.94
CA TRP A 353 1.35 20.36 20.41
C TRP A 353 1.69 21.72 21.03
N THR A 354 2.00 22.72 20.19
CA THR A 354 2.18 24.08 20.67
C THR A 354 0.82 24.67 21.05
N TYR A 355 0.86 25.74 21.84
CA TYR A 355 -0.35 26.46 22.19
C TYR A 355 -1.18 26.88 20.96
N GLU A 356 -0.52 27.35 19.90
CA GLU A 356 -1.18 27.77 18.66
C GLU A 356 -1.87 26.60 17.95
N GLU A 357 -1.24 25.43 17.91
CA GLU A 357 -1.82 24.22 17.31
C GLU A 357 -3.05 23.73 18.08
N ILE A 358 -3.00 23.78 19.42
CA ILE A 358 -4.13 23.45 20.31
C ILE A 358 -5.32 24.37 20.02
N ILE A 359 -5.08 25.68 19.96
CA ILE A 359 -6.14 26.67 19.70
C ILE A 359 -6.69 26.54 18.28
N PHE A 360 -5.84 26.25 17.30
CA PHE A 360 -6.27 25.99 15.93
C PHE A 360 -7.25 24.80 15.87
N LEU A 361 -6.93 23.69 16.52
CA LEU A 361 -7.78 22.49 16.52
C LEU A 361 -9.12 22.66 17.24
N ILE A 362 -9.17 23.50 18.27
CA ILE A 362 -10.42 23.78 19.00
C ILE A 362 -11.38 24.64 18.17
N ASN A 363 -10.83 25.50 17.31
CA ASN A 363 -11.59 26.42 16.46
C ASN A 363 -11.89 25.87 15.05
N ALA A 364 -11.35 24.70 14.69
CA ALA A 364 -11.61 23.99 13.44
C ALA A 364 -12.93 23.19 13.51
#